data_AF-A0A9W8U1Q4-F1
#
_entry.id   AF-A0A9W8U1Q4-F1
#
_cell.length_a   1.000
_cell.length_b   1.000
_cell.length_c   1.000
_cell.angle_alpha   90.00
_cell.angle_beta   90.00
_cell.angle_gamma   90.00
#
_symmetry.space_group_name_H-M   'P 1'
#
loop_
_entity.id
_entity.type
_entity.pdbx_description
1 polymer ?
#
loop_
_entity_poly.entity_id
_entity_poly.type
_entity_poly.pdbx_seq_one_letter_code
_entity_poly.pdbx_strand_id
1 'polypeptide(L)'
;MKRVKTGITTLGTLLTAACIYSTARNHSVNNFHSLDSYLSSKIHPYLEDEIAKYTPNHSNFKGEEYPNRHEYFQKMILCWQAEGSWSGQVPINVPNRFGKHRKASSYKQIGFSDPICSNLASDRHNSLIVQEDLGVETLCPSIRLKKILFVGPETTFHLHENLLQALELHENRSHTCLGTEFCTFHQICRPPRSPDSSEPFFPPGGFKKYPSNRELAASQSGILKYILSNSLYTGSDMQDARYTDPYAQVEQDTGVRQKERYWLGQASKADVLVLNRGPIPAPAWTYDGTRQGNWSFAQKPGRSRSMRVDRDDREDDNKSRVYGERILDIALRVTVDKFLPEVVKTLEALFKDAQKHNQVVLWHGSWIIEPGCAGKDAPLVNLLDSSLDPWTLFYNAQVHMQNYVLRALLPHFRVMFVPMLVPSRISNDGDLGYSQKSIMGRKDCLRYRFGSILEESTRGALLRGMSFAMQEIPVQR
;
A
#
# COMPACT_ATOMS: atom_id res chain seq x y z
N MET A 1 -44.92 29.99 -33.64
CA MET A 1 -43.92 30.73 -32.83
C MET A 1 -44.33 30.68 -31.37
N LYS A 2 -43.34 30.55 -30.46
CA LYS A 2 -43.41 30.36 -28.99
C LYS A 2 -43.75 28.94 -28.50
N ARG A 3 -42.67 28.18 -28.24
CA ARG A 3 -42.67 26.94 -27.42
C ARG A 3 -42.66 27.32 -25.94
N VAL A 4 -43.55 26.69 -25.18
CA VAL A 4 -43.56 26.65 -23.71
C VAL A 4 -42.51 25.63 -23.25
N LYS A 5 -41.61 26.03 -22.34
CA LYS A 5 -40.68 25.16 -21.61
C LYS A 5 -40.94 25.33 -20.12
N THR A 6 -41.43 24.27 -19.48
CA THR A 6 -41.52 24.01 -18.04
C THR A 6 -41.59 22.48 -17.94
N GLY A 7 -40.88 21.72 -17.12
CA GLY A 7 -39.85 21.92 -16.10
C GLY A 7 -39.72 20.54 -15.45
N ILE A 8 -38.53 19.94 -15.43
CA ILE A 8 -38.25 18.70 -14.68
C ILE A 8 -36.91 18.91 -13.98
N THR A 9 -36.99 19.25 -12.71
CA THR A 9 -35.87 19.22 -11.75
C THR A 9 -36.47 18.93 -10.38
N THR A 10 -36.54 17.65 -10.00
CA THR A 10 -36.65 17.21 -8.60
C THR A 10 -36.46 15.69 -8.56
N LEU A 11 -35.21 15.22 -8.53
CA LEU A 11 -34.87 13.87 -8.06
C LEU A 11 -33.40 13.75 -7.60
N GLY A 12 -32.82 14.86 -7.11
CA GLY A 12 -31.40 14.92 -6.69
C GLY A 12 -31.18 15.21 -5.20
N THR A 13 -32.22 15.41 -4.39
CA THR A 13 -32.10 15.96 -3.03
C THR A 13 -32.63 15.05 -1.92
N LEU A 14 -33.00 13.80 -2.22
CA LEU A 14 -33.56 12.86 -1.22
C LEU A 14 -32.62 11.71 -0.82
N LEU A 15 -31.45 11.58 -1.44
CA LEU A 15 -30.47 10.52 -1.10
C LEU A 15 -29.37 10.97 -0.12
N THR A 16 -29.18 12.28 0.08
CA THR A 16 -28.17 12.82 1.01
C THR A 16 -28.69 12.97 2.45
N ALA A 17 -30.00 12.89 2.69
CA ALA A 17 -30.60 13.11 4.01
C ALA A 17 -30.73 11.85 4.88
N ALA A 18 -30.62 10.64 4.29
CA ALA A 18 -30.83 9.39 5.01
C ALA A 18 -29.60 8.87 5.78
N CYS A 19 -28.38 9.29 5.42
CA CYS A 19 -27.16 8.85 6.12
C CYS A 19 -26.83 9.65 7.39
N ILE A 20 -27.46 10.80 7.63
CA ILE A 20 -27.12 11.67 8.78
C ILE A 20 -27.95 11.33 10.03
N TYR A 21 -29.08 10.64 9.90
CA TYR A 21 -30.02 10.46 11.01
C TYR A 21 -29.82 9.18 11.87
N SER A 22 -28.93 8.26 11.46
CA SER A 22 -28.77 6.97 12.16
C SER A 22 -27.62 6.91 13.18
N THR A 23 -26.78 7.94 13.29
CA THR A 23 -25.59 7.95 14.17
C THR A 23 -25.80 8.60 15.55
N ALA A 24 -27.03 9.05 15.87
CA ALA A 24 -27.29 9.83 17.08
C ALA A 24 -27.85 9.06 18.31
N ARG A 25 -27.94 7.72 18.28
CA ARG A 25 -28.42 6.93 19.44
C ARG A 25 -27.47 5.77 19.75
N ASN A 26 -26.38 6.06 20.46
CA ASN A 26 -25.74 5.17 21.46
C ASN A 26 -24.48 5.87 22.01
N HIS A 27 -24.69 6.94 22.79
CA HIS A 27 -23.63 7.55 23.57
C HIS A 27 -23.64 6.98 24.99
N SER A 28 -22.93 5.87 25.20
CA SER A 28 -22.34 5.56 26.50
C SER A 28 -21.35 4.41 26.35
N VAL A 29 -20.11 4.65 26.80
CA VAL A 29 -19.00 3.69 26.92
C VAL A 29 -18.28 3.33 25.62
N ASN A 30 -17.38 4.23 25.18
CA ASN A 30 -15.96 3.95 24.86
C ASN A 30 -15.37 5.01 23.90
N ASN A 31 -14.39 5.78 24.39
CA ASN A 31 -13.71 6.92 23.72
C ASN A 31 -12.87 6.55 22.47
N PHE A 32 -13.00 5.34 21.93
CA PHE A 32 -12.26 4.87 20.77
C PHE A 32 -12.75 5.46 19.43
N HIS A 33 -13.84 6.23 19.42
CA HIS A 33 -14.49 6.73 18.20
C HIS A 33 -13.93 8.06 17.66
N SER A 34 -13.00 8.74 18.32
CA SER A 34 -12.68 10.13 17.96
C SER A 34 -11.93 10.27 16.63
N LEU A 35 -10.81 9.55 16.44
CA LEU A 35 -9.92 9.78 15.29
C LEU A 35 -10.41 9.09 14.02
N ASP A 36 -10.99 7.88 14.12
CA ASP A 36 -11.65 7.22 12.99
C ASP A 36 -12.87 8.02 12.50
N SER A 37 -13.65 8.60 13.43
CA SER A 37 -14.73 9.51 13.07
C SER A 37 -14.19 10.79 12.44
N TYR A 38 -13.06 11.32 12.91
CA TYR A 38 -12.42 12.49 12.32
C TYR A 38 -11.97 12.21 10.88
N LEU A 39 -11.32 11.07 10.64
CA LEU A 39 -10.93 10.64 9.29
C LEU A 39 -12.14 10.53 8.37
N SER A 40 -13.18 9.83 8.81
CA SER A 40 -14.37 9.58 7.98
C SER A 40 -15.20 10.84 7.72
N SER A 41 -15.35 11.73 8.72
CA SER A 41 -16.24 12.90 8.62
C SER A 41 -15.57 14.17 8.08
N LYS A 42 -14.25 14.30 8.19
CA LYS A 42 -13.51 15.51 7.78
C LYS A 42 -12.50 15.22 6.68
N ILE A 43 -11.73 14.15 6.82
CA ILE A 43 -10.60 13.90 5.94
C ILE A 43 -11.06 13.28 4.61
N HIS A 44 -11.88 12.22 4.64
CA HIS A 44 -12.32 11.55 3.41
C HIS A 44 -13.06 12.47 2.43
N PRO A 45 -14.06 13.29 2.85
CA PRO A 45 -14.73 14.20 1.92
C PRO A 45 -13.76 15.20 1.27
N TYR A 46 -12.79 15.71 2.04
CA TYR A 46 -11.77 16.61 1.50
C TYR A 46 -10.87 15.90 0.48
N LEU A 47 -10.48 14.66 0.74
CA LEU A 47 -9.70 13.85 -0.19
C LEU A 47 -10.47 13.54 -1.48
N GLU A 48 -11.78 13.26 -1.38
CA GLU A 48 -12.65 13.06 -2.54
C GLU A 48 -12.70 14.30 -3.44
N ASP A 49 -12.87 15.48 -2.84
CA ASP A 49 -12.83 16.76 -3.56
C ASP A 49 -11.46 17.01 -4.25
N GLU A 50 -10.35 16.63 -3.61
CA GLU A 50 -9.01 16.76 -4.21
C GLU A 50 -8.77 15.75 -5.34
N ILE A 51 -9.23 14.51 -5.19
CA ILE A 51 -9.13 13.47 -6.24
C ILE A 51 -9.87 13.93 -7.50
N ALA A 52 -11.05 14.52 -7.35
CA ALA A 52 -11.85 15.01 -8.46
C ALA A 52 -11.10 16.03 -9.34
N LYS A 53 -10.09 16.73 -8.81
CA LYS A 53 -9.25 17.67 -9.59
C LYS A 53 -8.26 16.96 -10.53
N TYR A 54 -7.88 15.73 -10.22
CA TYR A 54 -6.91 14.94 -10.97
C TYR A 54 -7.55 13.89 -11.87
N THR A 55 -8.82 13.56 -11.64
CA THR A 55 -9.58 12.66 -12.50
C THR A 55 -9.83 13.34 -13.85
N PRO A 56 -9.36 12.77 -14.98
CA PRO A 56 -9.63 13.33 -16.29
C PRO A 56 -11.14 13.43 -16.53
N ASN A 57 -11.62 14.57 -17.06
CA ASN A 57 -13.00 14.68 -17.50
C ASN A 57 -13.30 13.59 -18.54
N HIS A 58 -14.10 12.60 -18.15
CA HIS A 58 -14.47 11.45 -18.98
C HIS A 58 -15.09 11.84 -20.34
N SER A 59 -15.54 13.08 -20.50
CA SER A 59 -16.12 13.61 -21.75
C SER A 59 -15.18 13.64 -22.95
N ASN A 60 -13.85 13.52 -22.75
CA ASN A 60 -12.88 13.54 -23.86
C ASN A 60 -12.32 12.17 -24.25
N PHE A 61 -12.66 11.08 -23.56
CA PHE A 61 -12.32 9.72 -23.99
C PHE A 61 -13.35 9.23 -25.02
N LYS A 62 -13.21 9.69 -26.26
CA LYS A 62 -13.95 9.12 -27.40
C LYS A 62 -13.35 7.76 -27.76
N GLY A 63 -14.08 6.69 -27.47
CA GLY A 63 -13.94 5.41 -28.18
C GLY A 63 -12.92 4.45 -27.57
N GLU A 64 -13.32 3.72 -26.54
CA GLU A 64 -13.01 2.29 -26.36
C GLU A 64 -13.95 1.78 -25.25
N GLU A 65 -15.02 1.10 -25.64
CA GLU A 65 -15.91 0.41 -24.71
C GLU A 65 -15.13 -0.67 -23.96
N TYR A 66 -14.90 -0.46 -22.65
CA TYR A 66 -14.53 -1.53 -21.73
C TYR A 66 -15.65 -1.68 -20.68
N PRO A 67 -16.72 -2.44 -20.97
CA PRO A 67 -17.98 -2.35 -20.23
C PRO A 67 -17.98 -3.00 -18.83
N ASN A 68 -16.93 -3.69 -18.38
CA ASN A 68 -16.97 -4.47 -17.12
C ASN A 68 -15.97 -4.06 -16.03
N ARG A 69 -15.04 -3.12 -16.28
CA ARG A 69 -14.01 -2.78 -15.28
C ARG A 69 -14.53 -1.83 -14.20
N HIS A 70 -15.29 -0.79 -14.57
CA HIS A 70 -15.81 0.18 -13.59
C HIS A 70 -16.74 -0.47 -12.57
N GLU A 71 -17.62 -1.37 -13.02
CA GLU A 71 -18.52 -2.14 -12.15
C GLU A 71 -17.76 -3.11 -11.22
N TYR A 72 -16.72 -3.78 -11.73
CA TYR A 72 -15.83 -4.62 -10.91
C TYR A 72 -15.11 -3.80 -9.82
N PHE A 73 -14.60 -2.62 -10.16
CA PHE A 73 -13.94 -1.72 -9.20
C PHE A 73 -14.91 -1.16 -8.15
N GLN A 74 -16.11 -0.73 -8.55
CA GLN A 74 -17.14 -0.31 -7.60
C GLN A 74 -17.53 -1.45 -6.65
N LYS A 75 -17.68 -2.68 -7.16
CA LYS A 75 -17.94 -3.88 -6.35
C LYS A 75 -16.78 -4.18 -5.38
N MET A 76 -15.53 -3.99 -5.79
CA MET A 76 -14.37 -4.18 -4.91
C MET A 76 -14.31 -3.15 -3.77
N ILE A 77 -14.56 -1.87 -4.08
CA ILE A 77 -14.58 -0.78 -3.09
C ILE A 77 -15.69 -1.04 -2.05
N LEU A 78 -16.88 -1.43 -2.49
CA LEU A 78 -18.03 -1.73 -1.63
C LEU A 78 -17.79 -2.96 -0.73
N CYS A 79 -17.21 -4.04 -1.28
CA CYS A 79 -16.85 -5.21 -0.48
C CYS A 79 -15.82 -4.87 0.61
N TRP A 80 -14.86 -3.99 0.34
CA TRP A 80 -13.81 -3.66 1.30
C TRP A 80 -14.28 -2.66 2.37
N GLN A 81 -15.19 -1.74 2.04
CA GLN A 81 -15.88 -0.92 3.05
C GLN A 81 -16.69 -1.80 4.02
N ALA A 82 -17.27 -2.89 3.53
CA ALA A 82 -17.92 -3.89 4.37
C ALA A 82 -16.90 -4.67 5.22
N GLU A 83 -15.75 -5.08 4.67
CA GLU A 83 -14.69 -5.78 5.41
C GLU A 83 -13.98 -4.89 6.46
N GLY A 84 -13.87 -3.58 6.25
CA GLY A 84 -13.35 -2.64 7.24
C GLY A 84 -14.17 -2.56 8.52
N SER A 85 -15.44 -3.00 8.49
CA SER A 85 -16.30 -3.18 9.67
C SER A 85 -16.12 -4.55 10.35
N TRP A 86 -15.41 -5.48 9.73
CA TRP A 86 -15.21 -6.83 10.25
C TRP A 86 -13.81 -6.92 10.84
N SER A 87 -13.74 -6.92 12.16
CA SER A 87 -12.60 -7.50 12.88
C SER A 87 -12.59 -9.01 12.62
N GLY A 88 -12.10 -9.42 11.45
CA GLY A 88 -11.95 -10.81 11.08
C GLY A 88 -10.93 -11.47 11.99
N GLN A 89 -11.39 -12.19 13.00
CA GLN A 89 -10.56 -13.17 13.69
C GLN A 89 -10.30 -14.30 12.69
N VAL A 90 -9.10 -14.35 12.14
CA VAL A 90 -8.62 -15.52 11.40
C VAL A 90 -8.48 -16.65 12.43
N PRO A 91 -9.20 -17.78 12.31
CA PRO A 91 -8.93 -18.93 13.16
C PRO A 91 -7.56 -19.48 12.79
N ILE A 92 -6.55 -19.16 13.60
CA ILE A 92 -5.21 -19.71 13.44
C ILE A 92 -5.24 -21.16 13.90
N ASN A 93 -5.39 -22.10 12.96
CA ASN A 93 -5.10 -23.51 13.22
C ASN A 93 -3.58 -23.70 13.23
N VAL A 94 -2.94 -23.35 14.35
CA VAL A 94 -1.56 -23.79 14.61
C VAL A 94 -1.61 -25.30 14.86
N PRO A 95 -0.87 -26.15 14.12
CA PRO A 95 -0.78 -27.57 14.44
C PRO A 95 -0.14 -27.72 15.83
N ASN A 96 -0.97 -28.03 16.81
CA ASN A 96 -0.58 -28.25 18.19
C ASN A 96 0.26 -29.53 18.25
N ARG A 97 1.59 -29.40 18.34
CA ARG A 97 2.51 -30.54 18.46
C ARG A 97 2.52 -31.20 19.85
N PHE A 98 1.68 -30.74 20.78
CA PHE A 98 1.49 -31.37 22.08
C PHE A 98 0.00 -31.45 22.43
N GLY A 99 -0.51 -32.68 22.52
CA GLY A 99 -1.91 -32.96 22.75
C GLY A 99 -2.40 -32.47 24.11
N LYS A 100 -3.47 -31.67 24.09
CA LYS A 100 -4.58 -31.66 25.06
C LYS A 100 -5.68 -30.72 24.55
N HIS A 101 -6.86 -31.28 24.29
CA HIS A 101 -8.05 -30.54 23.88
C HIS A 101 -8.62 -29.73 25.06
N ARG A 102 -8.84 -28.42 24.88
CA ARG A 102 -9.80 -27.63 25.68
C ARG A 102 -10.97 -27.24 24.79
N LYS A 103 -12.19 -27.37 25.31
CA LYS A 103 -13.46 -26.99 24.65
C LYS A 103 -13.56 -25.46 24.61
N ALA A 104 -13.83 -24.90 23.43
CA ALA A 104 -14.08 -23.48 23.23
C ALA A 104 -15.53 -23.10 23.60
N SER A 105 -15.69 -21.92 24.21
CA SER A 105 -16.96 -21.30 24.59
C SER A 105 -17.66 -20.69 23.37
N SER A 106 -18.97 -20.91 23.27
CA SER A 106 -19.86 -20.34 22.25
C SER A 106 -20.06 -18.84 22.47
N TYR A 107 -19.69 -18.01 21.49
CA TYR A 107 -20.00 -16.59 21.45
C TYR A 107 -21.10 -16.32 20.40
N LYS A 108 -22.09 -15.53 20.79
CA LYS A 108 -23.28 -15.18 20.00
C LYS A 108 -22.97 -13.96 19.11
N GLN A 109 -22.98 -14.14 17.79
CA GLN A 109 -22.84 -13.04 16.82
C GLN A 109 -24.10 -12.18 16.78
N ILE A 110 -23.93 -10.86 16.76
CA ILE A 110 -24.99 -9.87 16.45
C ILE A 110 -24.71 -9.39 15.03
N GLY A 111 -25.60 -9.70 14.09
CA GLY A 111 -25.44 -9.37 12.67
C GLY A 111 -26.05 -8.01 12.31
N PHE A 112 -25.30 -7.22 11.55
CA PHE A 112 -25.81 -6.12 10.72
C PHE A 112 -25.86 -6.62 9.27
N SER A 113 -27.05 -6.63 8.66
CA SER A 113 -27.29 -7.14 7.31
C SER A 113 -27.54 -6.01 6.33
N ASP A 114 -26.60 -5.76 5.42
CA ASP A 114 -26.82 -5.00 4.19
C ASP A 114 -27.03 -6.01 3.03
N PRO A 115 -28.21 -6.03 2.36
CA PRO A 115 -28.59 -7.10 1.43
C PRO A 115 -27.72 -7.20 0.17
N ILE A 116 -26.99 -6.14 -0.20
CA ILE A 116 -26.13 -6.14 -1.40
C ILE A 116 -24.81 -6.91 -1.15
N CYS A 117 -24.21 -6.74 0.03
CA CYS A 117 -23.04 -7.54 0.44
C CYS A 117 -23.43 -8.97 0.83
N SER A 118 -24.66 -9.18 1.32
CA SER A 118 -25.14 -10.49 1.78
C SER A 118 -25.24 -11.52 0.65
N ASN A 119 -25.61 -11.10 -0.57
CA ASN A 119 -25.69 -12.03 -1.71
C ASN A 119 -24.32 -12.38 -2.30
N LEU A 120 -23.35 -11.46 -2.25
CA LEU A 120 -21.95 -11.75 -2.61
C LEU A 120 -21.19 -12.50 -1.50
N ALA A 121 -21.58 -12.32 -0.23
CA ALA A 121 -21.02 -13.04 0.90
C ALA A 121 -21.64 -14.44 1.06
N SER A 122 -22.91 -14.66 0.72
CA SER A 122 -23.55 -15.97 0.83
C SER A 122 -23.05 -16.97 -0.23
N ASP A 123 -22.68 -16.50 -1.43
CA ASP A 123 -21.99 -17.33 -2.43
C ASP A 123 -20.48 -17.49 -2.14
N ARG A 124 -19.90 -16.66 -1.26
CA ARG A 124 -18.48 -16.73 -0.86
C ARG A 124 -18.21 -17.32 0.52
N HIS A 125 -19.21 -17.43 1.40
CA HIS A 125 -19.00 -17.99 2.74
C HIS A 125 -18.68 -19.50 2.71
N ASN A 126 -19.00 -20.18 1.61
CA ASN A 126 -18.54 -21.54 1.34
C ASN A 126 -17.31 -21.62 0.40
N SER A 127 -16.77 -20.49 -0.10
CA SER A 127 -15.59 -20.45 -0.99
C SER A 127 -14.39 -19.65 -0.46
N LEU A 128 -14.54 -18.98 0.70
CA LEU A 128 -13.42 -18.43 1.49
C LEU A 128 -12.71 -19.51 2.33
N ILE A 129 -13.27 -20.72 2.33
CA ILE A 129 -12.69 -21.93 2.90
C ILE A 129 -11.84 -22.56 1.78
N VAL A 130 -10.52 -22.35 1.85
CA VAL A 130 -9.50 -22.78 0.89
C VAL A 130 -9.47 -21.98 -0.42
N GLN A 131 -9.14 -20.68 -0.36
CA GLN A 131 -8.36 -20.13 -1.47
C GLN A 131 -7.02 -20.86 -1.41
N GLU A 132 -6.77 -21.76 -2.37
CA GLU A 132 -5.47 -22.41 -2.53
C GLU A 132 -4.38 -21.35 -2.38
N ASP A 133 -3.46 -21.60 -1.45
CA ASP A 133 -2.36 -20.70 -1.19
C ASP A 133 -1.61 -20.47 -2.50
N LEU A 134 -1.81 -19.29 -3.11
CA LEU A 134 -1.10 -18.86 -4.32
C LEU A 134 0.37 -18.72 -3.97
N GLY A 135 1.10 -19.83 -4.10
CA GLY A 135 2.52 -19.89 -3.89
C GLY A 135 3.31 -19.56 -5.16
N VAL A 136 4.62 -19.52 -5.00
CA VAL A 136 5.56 -19.16 -6.05
C VAL A 136 5.51 -20.14 -7.23
N GLU A 137 5.18 -21.40 -6.96
CA GLU A 137 5.02 -22.46 -7.95
C GLU A 137 3.95 -22.15 -9.00
N THR A 138 2.86 -21.49 -8.59
CA THR A 138 1.79 -21.05 -9.52
C THR A 138 2.16 -19.77 -10.25
N LEU A 139 2.97 -18.91 -9.64
CA LEU A 139 3.42 -17.65 -10.25
C LEU A 139 4.45 -17.91 -11.35
N CYS A 140 5.38 -18.85 -11.15
CA CYS A 140 6.54 -19.05 -12.02
C CYS A 140 6.20 -19.22 -13.51
N PRO A 141 5.22 -20.05 -13.92
CA PRO A 141 4.81 -20.17 -15.31
C PRO A 141 4.42 -18.83 -15.96
N SER A 142 3.78 -17.94 -15.20
CA SER A 142 3.27 -16.64 -15.67
C SER A 142 4.35 -15.57 -15.79
N ILE A 143 5.43 -15.69 -15.00
CA ILE A 143 6.53 -14.71 -14.99
C ILE A 143 7.75 -15.13 -15.82
N ARG A 144 7.76 -16.35 -16.36
CA ARG A 144 8.76 -16.75 -17.34
C ARG A 144 8.72 -15.81 -18.55
N LEU A 145 9.90 -15.50 -19.07
CA LEU A 145 10.10 -14.60 -20.20
C LEU A 145 9.77 -13.13 -19.89
N LYS A 146 9.46 -12.80 -18.63
CA LYS A 146 9.11 -11.44 -18.21
C LYS A 146 10.25 -10.78 -17.45
N LYS A 147 10.33 -9.46 -17.61
CA LYS A 147 11.18 -8.54 -16.87
C LYS A 147 10.33 -7.78 -15.87
N ILE A 148 10.56 -8.04 -14.60
CA ILE A 148 9.83 -7.45 -13.48
C ILE A 148 10.76 -6.44 -12.82
N LEU A 149 10.30 -5.20 -12.71
CA LEU A 149 11.03 -4.11 -12.07
C LEU A 149 10.24 -3.60 -10.88
N PHE A 150 10.86 -3.67 -9.71
CA PHE A 150 10.40 -3.04 -8.48
C PHE A 150 11.05 -1.66 -8.37
N VAL A 151 10.25 -0.62 -8.13
CA VAL A 151 10.76 0.73 -7.90
C VAL A 151 10.02 1.34 -6.72
N GLY A 152 10.78 1.83 -5.74
CA GLY A 152 10.18 2.46 -4.57
C GLY A 152 11.16 2.63 -3.42
N PRO A 153 10.67 2.96 -2.22
CA PRO A 153 11.46 3.07 -1.01
C PRO A 153 11.90 1.69 -0.48
N GLU A 154 12.58 1.69 0.66
CA GLU A 154 13.09 0.48 1.34
C GLU A 154 12.01 -0.58 1.64
N THR A 155 10.76 -0.18 1.87
CA THR A 155 9.64 -1.13 1.99
C THR A 155 9.47 -1.96 0.72
N THR A 156 9.53 -1.35 -0.47
CA THR A 156 9.51 -2.07 -1.75
C THR A 156 10.69 -3.04 -1.88
N PHE A 157 11.86 -2.70 -1.33
CA PHE A 157 12.99 -3.62 -1.27
C PHE A 157 12.70 -4.83 -0.37
N HIS A 158 12.04 -4.66 0.78
CA HIS A 158 11.67 -5.80 1.62
C HIS A 158 10.71 -6.76 0.91
N LEU A 159 9.74 -6.25 0.14
CA LEU A 159 8.89 -7.10 -0.69
C LEU A 159 9.70 -7.87 -1.76
N HIS A 160 10.65 -7.19 -2.40
CA HIS A 160 11.58 -7.81 -3.35
C HIS A 160 12.40 -8.92 -2.69
N GLU A 161 12.96 -8.67 -1.50
CA GLU A 161 13.74 -9.65 -0.74
C GLU A 161 12.89 -10.85 -0.31
N ASN A 162 11.68 -10.62 0.19
CA ASN A 162 10.74 -11.67 0.59
C ASN A 162 10.36 -12.57 -0.60
N LEU A 163 10.14 -11.97 -1.78
CA LEU A 163 9.88 -12.72 -3.00
C LEU A 163 11.10 -13.56 -3.42
N LEU A 164 12.31 -13.01 -3.36
CA LEU A 164 13.54 -13.75 -3.66
C LEU A 164 13.77 -14.92 -2.71
N GLN A 165 13.50 -14.74 -1.41
CA GLN A 165 13.61 -15.82 -0.42
C GLN A 165 12.59 -16.93 -0.67
N ALA A 166 11.36 -16.59 -1.04
CA ALA A 166 10.36 -17.58 -1.43
C ALA A 166 10.73 -18.33 -2.72
N LEU A 167 11.32 -17.62 -3.71
CA LEU A 167 11.88 -18.21 -4.92
C LEU A 167 13.10 -19.09 -4.65
N GLU A 168 13.92 -18.76 -3.64
CA GLU A 168 15.09 -19.55 -3.25
C GLU A 168 14.68 -20.91 -2.69
N LEU A 169 13.62 -20.94 -1.87
CA LEU A 169 13.01 -22.18 -1.38
C LEU A 169 12.41 -23.00 -2.52
N HIS A 170 11.69 -22.35 -3.45
CA HIS A 170 11.04 -23.03 -4.58
C HIS A 170 12.05 -23.60 -5.58
N GLU A 171 13.08 -22.85 -5.92
CA GLU A 171 14.06 -23.21 -6.95
C GLU A 171 15.28 -23.95 -6.37
N ASN A 172 15.35 -24.09 -5.05
CA ASN A 172 16.49 -24.65 -4.30
C ASN A 172 17.83 -24.02 -4.74
N ARG A 173 17.87 -22.68 -4.84
CA ARG A 173 19.07 -21.93 -5.24
C ARG A 173 19.11 -20.54 -4.65
N SER A 174 20.32 -20.06 -4.36
CA SER A 174 20.49 -18.74 -3.77
C SER A 174 20.09 -17.61 -4.71
N HIS A 175 19.34 -16.66 -4.17
CA HIS A 175 18.96 -15.41 -4.82
C HIS A 175 19.45 -14.19 -4.04
N THR A 176 20.64 -14.27 -3.45
CA THR A 176 21.19 -13.19 -2.61
C THR A 176 21.20 -11.83 -3.33
N CYS A 177 20.61 -10.82 -2.70
CA CYS A 177 20.66 -9.43 -3.16
C CYS A 177 21.69 -8.63 -2.35
N LEU A 178 22.46 -7.77 -3.02
CA LEU A 178 23.52 -6.98 -2.38
C LEU A 178 23.01 -5.82 -1.51
N GLY A 179 21.70 -5.54 -1.53
CA GLY A 179 21.06 -4.50 -0.74
C GLY A 179 20.30 -3.47 -1.58
N THR A 180 19.64 -2.53 -0.89
CA THR A 180 18.81 -1.48 -1.48
C THR A 180 19.54 -0.62 -2.50
N GLU A 181 20.83 -0.36 -2.29
CA GLU A 181 21.66 0.46 -3.16
C GLU A 181 22.43 -0.34 -4.22
N PHE A 182 22.40 -1.66 -4.21
CA PHE A 182 23.29 -2.44 -5.09
C PHE A 182 22.57 -3.61 -5.77
N CYS A 183 21.23 -3.60 -5.80
CA CYS A 183 20.46 -4.57 -6.57
C CYS A 183 20.78 -4.43 -8.07
N THR A 184 21.31 -5.50 -8.67
CA THR A 184 21.61 -5.57 -10.10
C THR A 184 20.39 -6.11 -10.86
N PHE A 185 20.23 -7.42 -10.88
CA PHE A 185 19.04 -8.15 -11.32
C PHE A 185 19.20 -9.62 -10.89
N HIS A 186 18.09 -10.33 -10.78
CA HIS A 186 18.00 -11.72 -10.39
C HIS A 186 17.30 -12.47 -11.50
N GLN A 187 17.96 -13.49 -12.04
CA GLN A 187 17.27 -14.44 -12.89
C GLN A 187 16.44 -15.36 -12.01
N ILE A 188 15.15 -15.53 -12.30
CA ILE A 188 14.18 -16.26 -11.46
C ILE A 188 13.34 -17.25 -12.29
N CYS A 189 12.64 -18.16 -11.62
CA CYS A 189 11.77 -19.20 -12.20
C CYS A 189 12.42 -20.03 -13.32
N ARG A 190 13.70 -20.36 -13.12
CA ARG A 190 14.45 -21.21 -14.06
C ARG A 190 13.91 -22.64 -13.99
N PRO A 191 13.83 -23.35 -15.13
CA PRO A 191 13.53 -24.78 -15.11
C PRO A 191 14.57 -25.52 -14.25
N PRO A 192 14.18 -26.58 -13.53
CA PRO A 192 15.14 -27.42 -12.82
C PRO A 192 16.19 -27.93 -13.82
N ARG A 193 17.45 -27.90 -13.41
CA ARG A 193 18.54 -28.41 -14.24
C ARG A 193 18.33 -29.91 -14.43
N SER A 194 18.17 -30.35 -15.68
CA SER A 194 18.14 -31.79 -15.96
C SER A 194 19.46 -32.40 -15.46
N PRO A 195 19.44 -33.52 -14.71
CA PRO A 195 20.66 -34.16 -14.22
C PRO A 195 21.61 -34.54 -15.36
N ASP A 196 21.06 -34.80 -16.55
CA ASP A 196 21.80 -35.19 -17.75
C ASP A 196 22.16 -33.99 -18.66
N SER A 197 21.76 -32.78 -18.29
CA SER A 197 22.07 -31.57 -19.04
C SER A 197 23.54 -31.21 -18.88
N SER A 198 24.34 -31.67 -19.83
CA SER A 198 25.70 -31.20 -20.10
C SER A 198 25.76 -29.74 -20.58
N GLU A 199 24.61 -29.07 -20.77
CA GLU A 199 24.58 -27.70 -21.29
C GLU A 199 25.41 -26.75 -20.42
N PRO A 200 26.47 -26.14 -21.00
CA PRO A 200 27.26 -25.10 -20.37
C PRO A 200 26.62 -23.71 -20.57
N PHE A 201 25.35 -23.65 -21.00
CA PHE A 201 24.80 -22.46 -21.64
C PHE A 201 24.72 -21.24 -20.70
N PHE A 202 24.68 -21.47 -19.39
CA PHE A 202 24.77 -20.39 -18.42
C PHE A 202 25.81 -20.73 -17.35
N PRO A 203 26.79 -19.85 -17.09
CA PRO A 203 27.73 -20.06 -16.01
C PRO A 203 26.96 -20.21 -14.68
N PRO A 204 27.50 -21.00 -13.73
CA PRO A 204 26.96 -21.02 -12.37
C PRO A 204 26.89 -19.57 -11.86
N GLY A 205 25.67 -19.10 -11.57
CA GLY A 205 25.39 -17.71 -11.22
C GLY A 205 24.50 -16.93 -12.21
N GLY A 206 24.22 -17.45 -13.41
CA GLY A 206 23.31 -16.81 -14.37
C GLY A 206 23.96 -15.73 -15.24
N PHE A 207 23.15 -14.80 -15.77
CA PHE A 207 23.65 -13.77 -16.68
C PHE A 207 24.54 -12.73 -15.94
N LYS A 208 25.66 -12.35 -16.56
CA LYS A 208 26.51 -11.24 -16.07
C LYS A 208 26.01 -9.87 -16.49
N LYS A 209 25.28 -9.81 -17.60
CA LYS A 209 24.68 -8.60 -18.18
C LYS A 209 23.17 -8.75 -18.19
N TYR A 210 22.46 -7.62 -18.21
CA TYR A 210 21.01 -7.65 -18.28
C TYR A 210 20.55 -8.34 -19.58
N PRO A 211 19.79 -9.44 -19.50
CA PRO A 211 19.53 -10.29 -20.66
C PRO A 211 18.53 -9.66 -21.65
N SER A 212 18.75 -9.97 -22.92
CA SER A 212 17.83 -9.72 -24.02
C SER A 212 16.60 -10.64 -23.92
N ASN A 213 15.52 -10.28 -24.62
CA ASN A 213 14.30 -11.11 -24.65
C ASN A 213 14.57 -12.49 -25.27
N ARG A 214 15.49 -12.57 -26.24
CA ARG A 214 15.92 -13.84 -26.85
C ARG A 214 16.64 -14.75 -25.84
N GLU A 215 17.50 -14.19 -25.00
CA GLU A 215 18.18 -14.94 -23.94
C GLU A 215 17.21 -15.40 -22.84
N LEU A 216 16.20 -14.59 -22.51
CA LEU A 216 15.12 -15.02 -21.62
C LEU A 216 14.28 -16.14 -22.22
N ALA A 217 13.94 -16.05 -23.50
CA ALA A 217 13.27 -17.12 -24.25
C ALA A 217 14.08 -18.43 -24.25
N ALA A 218 15.38 -18.35 -24.52
CA ALA A 218 16.26 -19.53 -24.53
C ALA A 218 16.38 -20.18 -23.13
N SER A 219 16.45 -19.35 -22.08
CA SER A 219 16.60 -19.84 -20.70
C SER A 219 15.28 -20.18 -20.00
N GLN A 220 14.14 -19.90 -20.62
CA GLN A 220 12.80 -20.08 -20.05
C GLN A 220 12.69 -19.52 -18.63
N SER A 221 13.25 -18.33 -18.41
CA SER A 221 13.36 -17.70 -17.09
C SER A 221 12.82 -16.28 -17.07
N GLY A 222 12.55 -15.76 -15.88
CA GLY A 222 12.18 -14.37 -15.64
C GLY A 222 13.34 -13.56 -15.07
N ILE A 223 13.18 -12.24 -15.04
CA ILE A 223 14.10 -11.32 -14.38
C ILE A 223 13.35 -10.52 -13.33
N LEU A 224 13.94 -10.43 -12.15
CA LEU A 224 13.50 -9.55 -11.08
C LEU A 224 14.59 -8.54 -10.76
N LYS A 225 14.23 -7.27 -10.66
CA LYS A 225 15.16 -6.19 -10.34
C LYS A 225 14.49 -5.20 -9.41
N TYR A 226 15.27 -4.58 -8.54
CA TYR A 226 14.85 -3.49 -7.68
C TYR A 226 15.67 -2.22 -7.96
N ILE A 227 15.03 -1.06 -7.90
CA ILE A 227 15.67 0.25 -7.94
C ILE A 227 15.10 1.12 -6.81
N LEU A 228 15.99 1.68 -5.98
CA LEU A 228 15.63 2.61 -4.93
C LEU A 228 15.18 3.96 -5.50
N SER A 229 13.98 4.39 -5.15
CA SER A 229 13.45 5.72 -5.45
C SER A 229 12.39 6.06 -4.40
N ASN A 230 12.73 6.96 -3.46
CA ASN A 230 11.86 7.28 -2.33
C ASN A 230 10.61 8.06 -2.76
N SER A 231 10.77 8.98 -3.72
CA SER A 231 9.71 9.86 -4.24
C SER A 231 9.15 9.44 -5.59
N LEU A 232 9.73 8.41 -6.25
CA LEU A 232 9.43 8.09 -7.65
C LEU A 232 9.68 9.28 -8.59
N TYR A 233 10.75 10.05 -8.32
CA TYR A 233 11.12 11.21 -9.14
C TYR A 233 11.31 10.82 -10.60
N THR A 234 10.69 11.57 -11.52
CA THR A 234 10.59 11.25 -12.96
C THR A 234 11.45 12.16 -13.85
N GLY A 235 12.64 12.53 -13.38
CA GLY A 235 13.63 13.21 -14.23
C GLY A 235 13.98 12.34 -15.44
N SER A 236 13.91 12.90 -16.65
CA SER A 236 14.20 12.15 -17.88
C SER A 236 15.69 11.91 -18.10
N ASP A 237 16.53 12.77 -17.53
CA ASP A 237 17.98 12.71 -17.64
C ASP A 237 18.60 11.95 -16.46
N MET A 238 19.40 10.92 -16.76
CA MET A 238 20.15 10.17 -15.75
C MET A 238 21.20 11.04 -15.03
N GLN A 239 21.63 12.15 -15.65
CA GLN A 239 22.57 13.11 -15.07
C GLN A 239 21.90 14.22 -14.25
N ASP A 240 20.57 14.20 -14.12
CA ASP A 240 19.86 15.14 -13.23
C ASP A 240 20.48 15.11 -11.83
N ALA A 241 20.72 16.29 -11.25
CA ALA A 241 21.32 16.44 -9.94
C ALA A 241 20.57 15.63 -8.86
N ARG A 242 19.25 15.46 -8.98
CA ARG A 242 18.49 14.61 -8.04
C ARG A 242 18.93 13.14 -8.06
N TYR A 243 19.51 12.64 -9.15
CA TYR A 243 20.05 11.27 -9.21
C TYR A 243 21.53 11.17 -8.85
N THR A 244 22.30 12.25 -9.02
CA THR A 244 23.77 12.21 -8.96
C THR A 244 24.36 12.96 -7.76
N ASP A 245 23.68 13.98 -7.25
CA ASP A 245 24.16 14.83 -6.16
C ASP A 245 23.39 14.57 -4.83
N PRO A 246 24.07 14.09 -3.78
CA PRO A 246 23.51 13.95 -2.44
C PRO A 246 22.83 15.20 -1.86
N TYR A 247 23.27 16.41 -2.22
CA TYR A 247 22.68 17.65 -1.71
C TYR A 247 21.38 18.00 -2.43
N ALA A 248 21.32 17.80 -3.75
CA ALA A 248 20.09 17.95 -4.54
C ALA A 248 19.01 16.90 -4.15
N GLN A 249 19.40 15.82 -3.49
CA GLN A 249 18.50 14.83 -2.88
C GLN A 249 17.90 15.26 -1.54
N VAL A 250 18.38 16.35 -0.92
CA VAL A 250 17.78 16.86 0.31
C VAL A 250 16.53 17.65 -0.05
N GLU A 251 15.39 17.15 0.40
CA GLU A 251 14.12 17.80 0.17
C GLU A 251 14.00 19.06 1.01
N GLN A 252 13.77 20.21 0.36
CA GLN A 252 13.78 21.52 1.03
C GLN A 252 12.73 21.63 2.16
N ASP A 253 11.54 21.05 1.96
CA ASP A 253 10.43 21.17 2.92
C ASP A 253 10.55 20.26 4.14
N THR A 254 11.39 19.23 4.09
CA THR A 254 11.58 18.29 5.20
C THR A 254 13.00 18.32 5.74
N GLY A 255 13.98 18.80 4.97
CA GLY A 255 15.40 18.64 5.28
C GLY A 255 15.85 17.18 5.29
N VAL A 256 15.02 16.25 4.83
CA VAL A 256 15.32 14.82 4.79
C VAL A 256 15.84 14.46 3.40
N ARG A 257 16.93 13.71 3.35
CA ARG A 257 17.48 13.21 2.09
C ARG A 257 16.60 12.10 1.52
N GLN A 258 16.07 12.31 0.33
CA GLN A 258 15.35 11.32 -0.45
C GLN A 258 16.31 10.69 -1.47
N LYS A 259 16.62 9.41 -1.28
CA LYS A 259 17.53 8.71 -2.19
C LYS A 259 16.78 8.38 -3.48
N GLU A 260 17.32 8.84 -4.59
CA GLU A 260 16.75 8.65 -5.92
C GLU A 260 17.78 8.01 -6.84
N ARG A 261 17.32 7.08 -7.68
CA ARG A 261 18.11 6.53 -8.78
C ARG A 261 17.31 6.59 -10.05
N TYR A 262 18.00 6.81 -11.17
CA TYR A 262 17.35 6.84 -12.47
C TYR A 262 16.71 5.49 -12.80
N TRP A 263 15.38 5.47 -12.88
CA TRP A 263 14.61 4.24 -13.02
C TRP A 263 13.72 4.23 -14.28
N LEU A 264 13.34 5.40 -14.83
CA LEU A 264 12.44 5.50 -15.99
C LEU A 264 12.94 4.73 -17.22
N GLY A 265 14.22 4.86 -17.59
CA GLY A 265 14.79 4.14 -18.73
C GLY A 265 14.92 2.62 -18.52
N GLN A 266 14.79 2.15 -17.27
CA GLN A 266 14.70 0.72 -16.94
C GLN A 266 13.24 0.26 -16.92
N ALA A 267 12.33 1.12 -16.43
CA ALA A 267 10.89 0.88 -16.44
C ALA A 267 10.38 0.68 -17.86
N SER A 268 10.82 1.50 -18.84
CA SER A 268 10.44 1.36 -20.25
C SER A 268 10.85 0.03 -20.91
N LYS A 269 11.68 -0.78 -20.24
CA LYS A 269 12.15 -2.09 -20.70
C LYS A 269 11.57 -3.26 -19.90
N ALA A 270 10.85 -2.97 -18.83
CA ALA A 270 10.16 -3.97 -18.03
C ALA A 270 8.86 -4.38 -18.72
N ASP A 271 8.45 -5.63 -18.53
CA ASP A 271 7.10 -6.09 -18.90
C ASP A 271 6.12 -5.79 -17.77
N VAL A 272 6.62 -5.83 -16.53
CA VAL A 272 5.86 -5.64 -15.30
C VAL A 272 6.60 -4.65 -14.42
N LEU A 273 5.93 -3.58 -14.04
CA LEU A 273 6.44 -2.54 -13.17
C LEU A 273 5.67 -2.57 -11.85
N VAL A 274 6.38 -2.78 -10.76
CA VAL A 274 5.83 -2.79 -9.39
C VAL A 274 6.33 -1.55 -8.67
N LEU A 275 5.42 -0.66 -8.31
CA LEU A 275 5.71 0.66 -7.77
C LEU A 275 5.17 0.82 -6.36
N ASN A 276 5.87 1.64 -5.59
CA ASN A 276 5.30 2.31 -4.43
C ASN A 276 6.03 3.62 -4.19
N ARG A 277 5.26 4.60 -3.71
CA ARG A 277 5.79 5.79 -3.07
C ARG A 277 5.36 5.74 -1.61
N GLY A 278 6.35 5.73 -0.71
CA GLY A 278 6.08 5.71 0.72
C GLY A 278 5.57 7.05 1.25
N PRO A 279 5.18 7.10 2.54
CA PRO A 279 4.88 8.35 3.22
C PRO A 279 6.03 9.36 3.15
N ILE A 280 5.68 10.64 3.10
CA ILE A 280 6.68 11.71 3.14
C ILE A 280 7.23 11.74 4.57
N PRO A 281 8.56 11.70 4.77
CA PRO A 281 9.13 11.68 6.10
C PRO A 281 8.80 12.96 6.84
N ALA A 282 8.65 12.86 8.17
CA ALA A 282 8.53 14.03 9.00
C ALA A 282 9.79 14.90 8.84
N PRO A 283 9.67 16.24 8.84
CA PRO A 283 10.84 17.10 8.71
C PRO A 283 11.89 16.82 9.78
N ALA A 284 13.17 16.87 9.41
CA ALA A 284 14.30 16.55 10.28
C ALA A 284 14.29 17.39 11.58
N TRP A 285 13.88 18.66 11.49
CA TRP A 285 13.79 19.55 12.65
C TRP A 285 12.63 19.21 13.61
N THR A 286 11.72 18.31 13.25
CA THR A 286 10.73 17.79 14.22
C THR A 286 11.40 16.98 15.31
N TYR A 287 12.54 16.34 15.03
CA TYR A 287 13.34 15.57 15.97
C TYR A 287 14.24 16.46 16.83
N ASP A 288 13.64 17.31 17.65
CA ASP A 288 14.33 18.26 18.53
C ASP A 288 14.83 17.66 19.87
N GLY A 289 14.72 16.34 20.01
CA GLY A 289 15.09 15.59 21.24
C GLY A 289 13.98 15.55 22.30
N THR A 290 12.85 16.23 22.09
CA THR A 290 11.67 16.11 22.97
C THR A 290 10.79 14.94 22.56
N ARG A 291 9.88 14.50 23.44
CA ARG A 291 8.91 13.44 23.13
C ARG A 291 7.83 13.88 22.14
N GLN A 292 7.54 15.17 22.10
CA GLN A 292 6.49 15.74 21.23
C GLN A 292 7.08 16.12 19.87
N GLY A 293 8.31 16.61 19.84
CA GLY A 293 8.94 17.13 18.65
C GLY A 293 8.48 18.55 18.28
N ASN A 294 9.23 19.21 17.41
CA ASN A 294 8.91 20.56 16.94
C ASN A 294 8.07 20.54 15.66
N TRP A 295 6.74 20.59 15.82
CA TRP A 295 5.77 20.65 14.72
C TRP A 295 5.30 22.08 14.39
N SER A 296 6.15 23.08 14.61
CA SER A 296 5.83 24.49 14.35
C SER A 296 5.58 24.80 12.87
N PHE A 297 6.20 24.07 11.94
CA PHE A 297 5.98 24.23 10.49
C PHE A 297 4.50 24.04 10.07
N ALA A 298 3.73 23.31 10.88
CA ALA A 298 2.30 23.13 10.73
C ALA A 298 1.48 24.41 10.92
N GLN A 299 2.02 25.38 11.66
CA GLN A 299 1.31 26.58 12.09
C GLN A 299 1.27 27.67 11.04
N LYS A 300 1.64 27.39 9.77
CA LYS A 300 1.63 28.40 8.69
C LYS A 300 0.30 29.19 8.73
N PRO A 301 0.33 30.49 9.07
CA PRO A 301 -0.84 31.23 9.56
C PRO A 301 -1.88 31.62 8.49
N GLY A 302 -1.93 30.91 7.36
CA GLY A 302 -2.67 31.34 6.18
C GLY A 302 -4.05 30.71 5.92
N ARG A 303 -4.40 29.56 6.53
CA ARG A 303 -5.62 28.82 6.12
C ARG A 303 -6.53 28.32 7.24
N SER A 304 -6.09 28.19 8.49
CA SER A 304 -6.97 27.69 9.56
C SER A 304 -7.62 28.83 10.34
N ARG A 305 -8.57 29.53 9.71
CA ARG A 305 -9.39 30.56 10.38
C ARG A 305 -10.62 29.98 11.11
N SER A 306 -10.87 28.67 11.03
CA SER A 306 -12.15 28.08 11.45
C SER A 306 -12.11 27.12 12.66
N MET A 307 -10.96 26.83 13.28
CA MET A 307 -10.92 26.05 14.52
C MET A 307 -10.35 26.89 15.66
N ARG A 308 -11.15 27.85 16.15
CA ARG A 308 -11.00 28.32 17.52
C ARG A 308 -11.53 27.21 18.40
N VAL A 309 -10.64 26.32 18.84
CA VAL A 309 -10.92 25.38 19.92
C VAL A 309 -11.02 26.24 21.18
N ASP A 310 -12.23 26.44 21.67
CA ASP A 310 -12.45 27.10 22.96
C ASP A 310 -11.66 26.33 24.02
N ARG A 311 -10.75 27.05 24.69
CA ARG A 311 -9.93 26.54 25.78
C ARG A 311 -10.82 26.35 26.99
N ASP A 312 -11.38 25.15 27.13
CA ASP A 312 -12.01 24.71 28.37
C ASP A 312 -10.95 23.95 29.18
N ASP A 313 -10.64 24.44 30.39
CA ASP A 313 -9.52 24.04 31.26
C ASP A 313 -9.68 22.64 31.92
N ARG A 314 -10.29 21.67 31.23
CA ARG A 314 -10.20 20.24 31.61
C ARG A 314 -8.91 19.68 31.02
N GLU A 315 -7.83 19.88 31.77
CA GLU A 315 -6.53 20.25 31.21
C GLU A 315 -5.62 19.14 30.66
N ASP A 316 -5.78 17.84 30.95
CA ASP A 316 -4.74 16.86 30.54
C ASP A 316 -5.15 15.91 29.40
N ASP A 317 -6.30 15.23 29.50
CA ASP A 317 -6.75 14.32 28.43
C ASP A 317 -7.09 15.05 27.13
N ASN A 318 -7.60 16.28 27.24
CA ASN A 318 -7.98 17.07 26.08
C ASN A 318 -6.75 17.60 25.32
N LYS A 319 -5.62 17.85 26.00
CA LYS A 319 -4.37 18.32 25.37
C LYS A 319 -3.77 17.26 24.44
N SER A 320 -3.75 15.99 24.86
CA SER A 320 -3.22 14.88 24.03
C SER A 320 -4.05 14.68 22.75
N ARG A 321 -5.38 14.72 22.89
CA ARG A 321 -6.29 14.59 21.75
C ARG A 321 -6.14 15.73 20.74
N VAL A 322 -6.14 16.98 21.20
CA VAL A 322 -5.95 18.15 20.33
C VAL A 322 -4.60 18.11 19.63
N TYR A 323 -3.57 17.60 20.31
CA TYR A 323 -2.26 17.39 19.71
C TYR A 323 -2.28 16.34 18.61
N GLY A 324 -2.90 15.17 18.85
CA GLY A 324 -3.06 14.11 17.85
C GLY A 324 -3.85 14.56 16.62
N GLU A 325 -4.96 15.28 16.81
CA GLU A 325 -5.75 15.87 15.72
C GLU A 325 -4.92 16.84 14.86
N ARG A 326 -4.03 17.62 15.50
CA ARG A 326 -3.08 18.49 14.79
C ARG A 326 -2.08 17.69 13.96
N ILE A 327 -1.56 16.58 14.47
CA ILE A 327 -0.68 15.69 13.69
C ILE A 327 -1.40 15.11 12.47
N LEU A 328 -2.67 14.71 12.63
CA LEU A 328 -3.49 14.23 11.51
C LEU A 328 -3.73 15.30 10.44
N ASP A 329 -4.03 16.54 10.85
CA ASP A 329 -4.19 17.67 9.91
C ASP A 329 -2.89 17.95 9.13
N ILE A 330 -1.72 17.83 9.77
CA ILE A 330 -0.42 17.95 9.08
C ILE A 330 -0.23 16.81 8.08
N ALA A 331 -0.51 15.56 8.48
CA ALA A 331 -0.43 14.39 7.61
C ALA A 331 -1.34 14.54 6.38
N LEU A 332 -2.55 15.07 6.57
CA LEU A 332 -3.47 15.37 5.48
C LEU A 332 -2.91 16.40 4.52
N ARG A 333 -2.42 17.55 5.03
CA ARG A 333 -1.85 18.60 4.18
C ARG A 333 -0.64 18.12 3.40
N VAL A 334 0.26 17.38 4.04
CA VAL A 334 1.42 16.80 3.36
C VAL A 334 0.98 15.81 2.28
N THR A 335 -0.07 15.03 2.55
CA THR A 335 -0.63 14.11 1.55
C THR A 335 -1.19 14.88 0.34
N VAL A 336 -1.99 15.91 0.57
CA VAL A 336 -2.68 16.65 -0.49
C VAL A 336 -1.77 17.62 -1.22
N ASP A 337 -1.02 18.45 -0.50
CA ASP A 337 -0.23 19.53 -1.09
C ASP A 337 1.05 19.02 -1.75
N LYS A 338 1.49 17.80 -1.41
CA LYS A 338 2.78 17.28 -1.85
C LYS A 338 2.74 15.87 -2.41
N PHE A 339 2.28 14.89 -1.64
CA PHE A 339 2.27 13.50 -2.12
C PHE A 339 1.43 13.33 -3.38
N LEU A 340 0.19 13.82 -3.40
CA LEU A 340 -0.71 13.65 -4.54
C LEU A 340 -0.20 14.32 -5.83
N PRO A 341 0.18 15.62 -5.84
CA PRO A 341 0.75 16.25 -7.03
C PRO A 341 1.94 15.49 -7.60
N GLU A 342 2.85 15.02 -6.73
CA GLU A 342 4.03 14.29 -7.19
C GLU A 342 3.68 12.90 -7.72
N VAL A 343 2.76 12.17 -7.09
CA VAL A 343 2.25 10.90 -7.63
C VAL A 343 1.58 11.09 -8.98
N VAL A 344 0.73 12.11 -9.14
CA VAL A 344 0.07 12.40 -10.42
C VAL A 344 1.10 12.67 -11.49
N LYS A 345 2.13 13.48 -11.20
CA LYS A 345 3.25 13.71 -12.13
C LYS A 345 3.95 12.40 -12.51
N THR A 346 4.18 11.50 -11.55
CA THR A 346 4.74 10.17 -11.83
C THR A 346 3.83 9.33 -12.72
N LEU A 347 2.52 9.31 -12.44
CA LEU A 347 1.54 8.56 -13.21
C LEU A 347 1.40 9.10 -14.64
N GLU A 348 1.43 10.42 -14.85
CA GLU A 348 1.41 11.04 -16.17
C GLU A 348 2.63 10.66 -17.01
N ALA A 349 3.82 10.61 -16.39
CA ALA A 349 5.04 10.17 -17.05
C ALA A 349 4.94 8.69 -17.46
N LEU A 350 4.44 7.84 -16.56
CA LEU A 350 4.30 6.41 -16.79
C LEU A 350 3.22 6.06 -17.80
N PHE A 351 2.10 6.78 -17.80
CA PHE A 351 0.95 6.45 -18.64
C PHE A 351 1.31 6.45 -20.12
N LYS A 352 2.14 7.40 -20.56
CA LYS A 352 2.62 7.51 -21.94
C LYS A 352 3.50 6.31 -22.33
N ASP A 353 4.42 5.92 -21.46
CA ASP A 353 5.37 4.84 -21.72
C ASP A 353 4.71 3.46 -21.59
N ALA A 354 3.87 3.25 -20.58
CA ALA A 354 3.18 1.98 -20.34
C ALA A 354 2.25 1.62 -21.50
N GLN A 355 1.52 2.60 -22.06
CA GLN A 355 0.69 2.37 -23.26
C GLN A 355 1.52 1.99 -24.47
N LYS A 356 2.66 2.66 -24.68
CA LYS A 356 3.55 2.39 -25.81
C LYS A 356 4.15 0.98 -25.76
N HIS A 357 4.41 0.48 -24.55
CA HIS A 357 5.13 -0.76 -24.32
C HIS A 357 4.25 -1.93 -23.84
N ASN A 358 2.91 -1.75 -23.78
CA ASN A 358 1.97 -2.74 -23.23
C ASN A 358 2.39 -3.26 -21.85
N GLN A 359 2.91 -2.38 -21.00
CA GLN A 359 3.41 -2.75 -19.68
C GLN A 359 2.28 -2.88 -18.67
N VAL A 360 2.41 -3.84 -17.78
CA VAL A 360 1.55 -3.93 -16.61
C VAL A 360 2.17 -3.15 -15.47
N VAL A 361 1.42 -2.19 -14.94
CA VAL A 361 1.84 -1.38 -13.81
C VAL A 361 1.02 -1.75 -12.58
N LEU A 362 1.71 -2.22 -11.56
CA LEU A 362 1.20 -2.52 -10.24
C LEU A 362 1.67 -1.44 -9.28
N TRP A 363 0.77 -0.94 -8.44
CA TRP A 363 1.09 -0.09 -7.31
C TRP A 363 0.76 -0.82 -6.03
N HIS A 364 1.77 -1.24 -5.27
CA HIS A 364 1.50 -1.85 -3.98
C HIS A 364 1.23 -0.77 -2.93
N GLY A 365 0.28 -1.01 -2.03
CA GLY A 365 0.03 -0.13 -0.90
C GLY A 365 1.23 -0.04 0.04
N SER A 366 1.32 1.06 0.79
CA SER A 366 2.23 1.13 1.94
C SER A 366 1.61 0.42 3.14
N TRP A 367 2.44 -0.07 4.06
CA TRP A 367 1.97 -0.65 5.32
C TRP A 367 2.34 0.24 6.51
N ILE A 368 1.68 -0.02 7.63
CA ILE A 368 1.65 0.81 8.82
C ILE A 368 2.78 0.37 9.77
N ILE A 369 3.37 1.31 10.52
CA ILE A 369 4.31 1.00 11.59
C ILE A 369 3.54 0.46 12.79
N GLU A 370 3.97 -0.70 13.30
CA GLU A 370 3.35 -1.30 14.49
C GLU A 370 3.54 -0.43 15.74
N PRO A 371 2.53 -0.28 16.62
CA PRO A 371 2.67 0.49 17.85
C PRO A 371 3.82 0.00 18.76
N GLY A 372 4.11 -1.31 18.79
CA GLY A 372 5.21 -1.89 19.56
C GLY A 372 6.61 -1.43 19.11
N CYS A 373 6.69 -0.80 17.94
CA CYS A 373 7.90 -0.17 17.45
C CYS A 373 8.17 1.21 18.05
N ALA A 374 7.13 1.91 18.52
CA ALA A 374 7.22 3.23 19.15
C ALA A 374 7.84 3.20 20.56
N GLY A 375 7.89 2.04 21.23
CA GLY A 375 8.44 1.92 22.59
C GLY A 375 8.11 0.58 23.25
N LYS A 376 8.80 0.25 24.35
CA LYS A 376 8.61 -1.03 25.09
C LYS A 376 7.27 -1.12 25.83
N ASP A 377 6.62 0.02 26.07
CA ASP A 377 5.42 0.12 26.91
C ASP A 377 4.20 0.62 26.13
N ALA A 378 4.25 0.64 24.79
CA ALA A 378 3.08 1.02 24.00
C ALA A 378 1.99 -0.03 24.24
N PRO A 379 0.84 0.36 24.84
CA PRO A 379 -0.30 -0.54 24.92
C PRO A 379 -0.70 -0.95 23.51
N LEU A 380 -1.49 -2.02 23.37
CA LEU A 380 -2.09 -2.39 22.08
C LEU A 380 -3.15 -1.35 21.72
N VAL A 381 -2.70 -0.20 21.26
CA VAL A 381 -3.53 0.94 20.91
C VAL A 381 -3.87 0.89 19.43
N ASN A 382 -5.00 1.48 19.06
CA ASN A 382 -5.37 1.70 17.67
C ASN A 382 -4.22 2.35 16.88
N LEU A 383 -4.06 1.96 15.62
CA LEU A 383 -2.97 2.40 14.73
C LEU A 383 -2.92 3.91 14.48
N LEU A 384 -4.02 4.60 14.79
CA LEU A 384 -4.22 6.04 14.63
C LEU A 384 -4.59 6.69 15.95
N ASP A 385 -4.16 6.14 17.09
CA ASP A 385 -4.41 6.74 18.40
C ASP A 385 -3.48 7.94 18.66
N SER A 386 -4.04 9.00 19.25
CA SER A 386 -3.31 10.15 19.78
C SER A 386 -2.24 9.81 20.81
N SER A 387 -2.31 8.64 21.47
CA SER A 387 -1.30 8.17 22.42
C SER A 387 -0.02 7.64 21.76
N LEU A 388 -0.04 7.41 20.44
CA LEU A 388 1.16 7.03 19.70
C LEU A 388 2.18 8.17 19.71
N ASP A 389 3.45 7.84 19.52
CA ASP A 389 4.43 8.89 19.31
C ASP A 389 4.07 9.69 18.02
N PRO A 390 4.39 10.99 17.98
CA PRO A 390 3.86 11.85 16.93
C PRO A 390 4.35 11.48 15.53
N TRP A 391 5.54 10.87 15.42
CA TRP A 391 6.10 10.45 14.13
C TRP A 391 5.43 9.17 13.61
N THR A 392 5.18 8.20 14.48
CA THR A 392 4.40 7.01 14.12
C THR A 392 2.97 7.38 13.75
N LEU A 393 2.32 8.26 14.53
CA LEU A 393 0.97 8.75 14.19
C LEU A 393 0.97 9.47 12.83
N PHE A 394 1.93 10.36 12.60
CA PHE A 394 2.08 11.08 11.33
C PHE A 394 2.30 10.13 10.14
N TYR A 395 3.17 9.13 10.29
CA TYR A 395 3.43 8.11 9.27
C TYR A 395 2.17 7.28 8.98
N ASN A 396 1.58 6.69 10.03
CA ASN A 396 0.43 5.80 9.91
C ASN A 396 -0.79 6.51 9.31
N ALA A 397 -1.01 7.77 9.70
CA ALA A 397 -2.05 8.62 9.14
C ALA A 397 -1.85 8.85 7.63
N GLN A 398 -0.61 9.16 7.21
CA GLN A 398 -0.29 9.27 5.79
C GLN A 398 -0.53 7.95 5.05
N VAL A 399 -0.06 6.81 5.56
CA VAL A 399 -0.28 5.50 4.91
C VAL A 399 -1.77 5.25 4.69
N HIS A 400 -2.59 5.53 5.70
CA HIS A 400 -4.04 5.38 5.62
C HIS A 400 -4.63 6.24 4.51
N MET A 401 -4.36 7.55 4.52
CA MET A 401 -4.88 8.50 3.53
C MET A 401 -4.37 8.20 2.12
N GLN A 402 -3.10 7.86 1.97
CA GLN A 402 -2.48 7.53 0.67
C GLN A 402 -3.09 6.28 0.07
N ASN A 403 -3.22 5.19 0.85
CA ASN A 403 -3.85 3.97 0.36
C ASN A 403 -5.32 4.20 -0.01
N TYR A 404 -6.04 5.05 0.74
CA TYR A 404 -7.42 5.43 0.41
C TYR A 404 -7.49 6.17 -0.93
N VAL A 405 -6.70 7.23 -1.10
CA VAL A 405 -6.71 8.05 -2.32
C VAL A 405 -6.24 7.27 -3.55
N LEU A 406 -5.15 6.53 -3.43
CA LEU A 406 -4.55 5.80 -4.55
C LEU A 406 -5.51 4.76 -5.15
N ARG A 407 -6.35 4.13 -4.33
CA ARG A 407 -7.37 3.18 -4.83
C ARG A 407 -8.36 3.85 -5.78
N ALA A 408 -8.71 5.11 -5.53
CA ALA A 408 -9.59 5.88 -6.40
C ALA A 408 -8.83 6.46 -7.60
N LEU A 409 -7.60 6.95 -7.39
CA LEU A 409 -6.83 7.66 -8.41
C LEU A 409 -6.22 6.73 -9.49
N LEU A 410 -5.59 5.62 -9.08
CA LEU A 410 -4.78 4.77 -9.96
C LEU A 410 -5.52 4.14 -11.14
N PRO A 411 -6.80 3.72 -11.02
CA PRO A 411 -7.56 3.17 -12.15
C PRO A 411 -7.67 4.14 -13.34
N HIS A 412 -7.67 5.46 -13.10
CA HIS A 412 -7.69 6.48 -14.16
C HIS A 412 -6.43 6.46 -15.02
N PHE A 413 -5.32 5.94 -14.49
CA PHE A 413 -4.03 5.80 -15.17
C PHE A 413 -3.74 4.35 -15.61
N ARG A 414 -4.74 3.45 -15.58
CA ARG A 414 -4.59 2.01 -15.85
C ARG A 414 -3.54 1.33 -14.96
N VAL A 415 -3.36 1.83 -13.74
CA VAL A 415 -2.47 1.23 -12.74
C VAL A 415 -3.30 0.39 -11.78
N MET A 416 -2.88 -0.86 -11.54
CA MET A 416 -3.55 -1.76 -10.62
C MET A 416 -3.04 -1.56 -9.20
N PHE A 417 -3.94 -1.27 -8.26
CA PHE A 417 -3.58 -1.18 -6.85
C PHE A 417 -3.58 -2.56 -6.18
N VAL A 418 -2.48 -2.90 -5.51
CA VAL A 418 -2.35 -4.13 -4.71
C VAL A 418 -2.39 -3.75 -3.23
N PRO A 419 -3.50 -3.98 -2.52
CA PRO A 419 -3.60 -3.63 -1.11
C PRO A 419 -2.65 -4.50 -0.29
N MET A 420 -1.70 -3.87 0.39
CA MET A 420 -0.90 -4.57 1.40
C MET A 420 -1.76 -4.71 2.65
N LEU A 421 -2.16 -5.94 2.96
CA LEU A 421 -2.97 -6.25 4.13
C LEU A 421 -2.11 -6.09 5.38
N VAL A 422 -2.38 -5.07 6.18
CA VAL A 422 -1.90 -4.99 7.56
C VAL A 422 -3.09 -5.31 8.45
N PRO A 423 -3.07 -6.43 9.18
CA PRO A 423 -4.10 -6.74 10.16
C PRO A 423 -4.22 -5.57 11.14
N SER A 424 -5.40 -4.96 11.19
CA SER A 424 -5.70 -3.86 12.11
C SER A 424 -5.78 -4.31 13.58
N ARG A 425 -5.86 -5.63 13.83
CA ARG A 425 -5.87 -6.23 15.16
C ARG A 425 -5.07 -7.53 15.17
N ILE A 426 -3.85 -7.48 15.67
CA ILE A 426 -3.11 -8.68 16.05
C ILE A 426 -3.56 -9.00 17.48
N SER A 427 -4.41 -10.01 17.64
CA SER A 427 -4.97 -10.41 18.94
C SER A 427 -3.88 -10.89 19.90
N ASN A 428 -3.97 -10.44 21.16
CA ASN A 428 -3.02 -10.63 22.27
C ASN A 428 -2.67 -12.08 22.65
N ASP A 429 -3.36 -13.08 22.11
CA ASP A 429 -3.33 -14.45 22.67
C ASP A 429 -2.23 -15.36 22.10
N GLY A 430 -1.42 -14.88 21.16
CA GLY A 430 -0.28 -15.60 20.64
C GLY A 430 1.00 -14.84 20.90
N ASP A 431 1.90 -15.41 21.71
CA ASP A 431 3.33 -15.09 21.64
C ASP A 431 3.79 -15.40 20.21
N LEU A 432 3.68 -14.40 19.31
CA LEU A 432 3.89 -14.55 17.86
C LEU A 432 5.37 -14.75 17.50
N GLY A 433 6.21 -15.13 18.47
CA GLY A 433 7.62 -15.37 18.24
C GLY A 433 8.38 -14.13 17.75
N TYR A 434 7.83 -12.93 18.02
CA TYR A 434 8.48 -11.64 17.78
C TYR A 434 9.62 -11.41 18.78
N SER A 435 10.59 -12.33 18.83
CA SER A 435 11.93 -11.96 19.22
C SER A 435 12.53 -11.18 18.03
N GLN A 436 12.15 -9.91 17.90
CA GLN A 436 12.92 -8.93 17.13
C GLN A 436 14.29 -8.86 17.79
N LYS A 437 15.20 -9.74 17.38
CA LYS A 437 16.61 -9.55 17.67
C LYS A 437 16.97 -8.19 17.10
N SER A 438 17.37 -7.28 17.99
CA SER A 438 18.01 -6.01 17.64
C SER A 438 19.19 -6.32 16.72
N ILE A 439 18.98 -6.23 15.41
CA ILE A 439 20.08 -6.14 14.47
C ILE A 439 20.60 -4.72 14.64
N MET A 440 21.70 -4.57 15.40
CA MET A 440 22.46 -3.31 15.54
C MET A 440 21.77 -2.13 16.25
N GLY A 441 20.84 -2.37 17.19
CA GLY A 441 20.36 -1.32 18.10
C GLY A 441 19.30 -0.35 17.54
N ARG A 442 18.98 -0.42 16.23
CA ARG A 442 17.78 0.20 15.65
C ARG A 442 16.75 -0.88 15.34
N LYS A 443 15.53 -0.71 15.84
CA LYS A 443 14.40 -1.55 15.43
C LYS A 443 14.02 -1.16 14.00
N ASP A 444 14.27 -2.04 13.04
CA ASP A 444 13.69 -1.91 11.69
C ASP A 444 12.23 -2.33 11.77
N CYS A 445 11.36 -1.32 11.82
CA CYS A 445 9.95 -1.46 12.11
C CYS A 445 9.07 -1.63 10.88
N LEU A 446 9.67 -1.55 9.71
CA LEU A 446 9.00 -1.73 8.44
C LEU A 446 9.35 -3.09 7.81
N ARG A 447 10.38 -3.77 8.32
CA ARG A 447 10.75 -5.12 7.90
C ARG A 447 10.10 -6.19 8.76
N TYR A 448 9.19 -6.94 8.17
CA TYR A 448 8.69 -8.17 8.77
C TYR A 448 9.71 -9.29 8.62
N ARG A 449 9.83 -10.13 9.66
CA ARG A 449 10.71 -11.31 9.63
C ARG A 449 10.14 -12.32 8.63
N PHE A 450 11.00 -12.90 7.80
CA PHE A 450 10.60 -13.97 6.89
C PHE A 450 9.97 -15.15 7.64
N GLY A 451 8.82 -15.62 7.16
CA GLY A 451 8.00 -16.66 7.81
C GLY A 451 7.15 -16.17 8.98
N SER A 452 7.13 -14.86 9.26
CA SER A 452 6.12 -14.29 10.17
C SER A 452 4.77 -14.15 9.45
N ILE A 453 3.66 -14.22 10.19
CA ILE A 453 2.31 -14.10 9.62
C ILE A 453 2.14 -12.82 8.81
N LEU A 454 2.74 -11.71 9.24
CA LEU A 454 2.66 -10.44 8.52
C LEU A 454 3.48 -10.44 7.23
N GLU A 455 4.68 -11.04 7.26
CA GLU A 455 5.47 -11.23 6.06
C GLU A 455 4.74 -12.12 5.05
N GLU A 456 4.21 -13.26 5.49
CA GLU A 456 3.47 -14.18 4.63
C GLU A 456 2.19 -13.53 4.06
N SER A 457 1.48 -12.75 4.86
CA SER A 457 0.30 -11.98 4.42
C SER A 457 0.65 -10.95 3.35
N THR A 458 1.71 -10.16 3.57
CA THR A 458 2.16 -9.14 2.61
C THR A 458 2.70 -9.77 1.33
N ARG A 459 3.50 -10.84 1.44
CA ARG A 459 3.96 -11.63 0.29
C ARG A 459 2.79 -12.24 -0.48
N GLY A 460 1.84 -12.87 0.21
CA GLY A 460 0.65 -13.47 -0.41
C GLY A 460 -0.21 -12.44 -1.14
N ALA A 461 -0.40 -11.24 -0.56
CA ALA A 461 -1.10 -10.14 -1.22
C ALA A 461 -0.39 -9.70 -2.51
N LEU A 462 0.94 -9.59 -2.48
CA LEU A 462 1.75 -9.28 -3.65
C LEU A 462 1.64 -10.37 -4.72
N LEU A 463 1.80 -11.65 -4.36
CA LEU A 463 1.71 -12.79 -5.29
C LEU A 463 0.35 -12.85 -5.98
N ARG A 464 -0.75 -12.63 -5.24
CA ARG A 464 -2.10 -12.53 -5.80
C ARG A 464 -2.23 -11.37 -6.77
N GLY A 465 -1.76 -10.18 -6.38
CA GLY A 465 -1.76 -9.00 -7.24
C GLY A 465 -0.99 -9.24 -8.54
N MET A 466 0.21 -9.81 -8.45
CA MET A 466 1.03 -10.15 -9.61
C MET A 466 0.37 -11.20 -10.50
N SER A 467 -0.16 -12.30 -9.92
CA SER A 467 -0.83 -13.36 -10.67
C SER A 467 -2.02 -12.80 -11.46
N PHE A 468 -2.87 -12.00 -10.81
CA PHE A 468 -3.99 -11.33 -11.48
C PHE A 468 -3.52 -10.39 -12.60
N ALA A 469 -2.45 -9.62 -12.37
CA ALA A 469 -1.89 -8.74 -13.39
C ALA A 469 -1.33 -9.49 -14.60
N MET A 470 -0.71 -10.65 -14.41
CA MET A 470 -0.15 -11.44 -15.53
C MET A 470 -1.23 -12.02 -16.43
N GLN A 471 -2.43 -12.32 -15.89
CA GLN A 471 -3.55 -12.83 -16.68
C GLN A 471 -4.06 -11.81 -17.71
N GLU A 472 -3.83 -10.52 -17.46
CA GLU A 472 -4.20 -9.43 -18.36
C GLU A 472 -3.19 -9.20 -19.50
N ILE A 473 -2.00 -9.82 -19.44
CA ILE A 473 -0.99 -9.70 -20.50
C ILE A 473 -1.31 -10.71 -21.59
N PRO A 474 -1.66 -10.28 -22.82
CA PRO A 474 -1.84 -11.22 -23.92
C PRO A 474 -0.54 -11.97 -24.16
N VAL A 475 -0.62 -13.30 -24.20
CA VAL A 475 0.50 -14.16 -24.57
C VAL A 475 0.85 -13.83 -26.03
N GLN A 476 1.89 -13.03 -26.24
CA GLN A 476 2.45 -12.82 -27.58
C GLN A 476 2.99 -14.17 -28.05
N ARG A 477 2.27 -14.77 -28.99
CA ARG A 477 2.63 -16.04 -29.63
C ARG A 477 3.73 -15.84 -30.66
#